data_AF-A0A9R0Y0V1-F1
#
_entry.id   AF-A0A9R0Y0V1-F1
#
_cell.length_a   1.000
_cell.length_b   1.000
_cell.length_c   1.000
_cell.angle_alpha   90.00
_cell.angle_beta   90.00
_cell.angle_gamma   90.00
#
_symmetry.space_group_name_H-M   'P 1'
#
loop_
_entity.id
_entity.type
_entity.pdbx_description
1 polymer ?
#
loop_
_entity_poly.entity_id
_entity_poly.type
_entity_poly.pdbx_seq_one_letter_code
_entity_poly.pdbx_strand_id
1 'polypeptide(L)'
;MLFGSVEIGLGVALAISFAKIIIQSLWAQVEGLGWLQGTNIFCSVRQYPVACRTQAVQVIRIDTSFLYFINATFIKERIMEWVRAEVDTSNEKVRERVHSVFLDMSNVVNIDTSELVGLEEIHKELASLGIQMK
;
A
#
# COMPACT_ATOMS: atom_id res chain seq x y z
N MET A 1 40.42 -24.21 -17.90
CA MET A 1 38.99 -23.84 -18.06
C MET A 1 38.34 -23.42 -16.73
N LEU A 2 39.04 -22.65 -15.88
CA LEU A 2 38.47 -22.18 -14.60
C LEU A 2 37.77 -20.81 -14.72
N PHE A 3 38.26 -19.93 -15.61
CA PHE A 3 37.78 -18.55 -15.73
C PHE A 3 36.35 -18.42 -16.27
N GLY A 4 35.92 -19.28 -17.19
CA GLY A 4 34.55 -19.26 -17.73
C GLY A 4 33.47 -19.56 -16.68
N SER A 5 33.79 -20.36 -15.65
CA SER A 5 32.87 -20.64 -14.54
C SER A 5 32.73 -19.42 -13.60
N VAL A 6 33.82 -18.67 -13.41
CA VAL A 6 33.84 -17.47 -12.55
C VAL A 6 33.05 -16.33 -13.19
N GLU A 7 33.21 -16.09 -14.50
CA GLU A 7 32.47 -15.05 -15.23
C GLU A 7 30.96 -15.33 -15.24
N ILE A 8 30.57 -16.57 -15.48
CA ILE A 8 29.16 -16.99 -15.43
C ILE A 8 28.60 -16.84 -14.00
N GLY A 9 29.35 -17.28 -12.99
CA GLY A 9 28.96 -17.15 -11.59
C GLY A 9 28.75 -15.70 -11.16
N LEU A 10 29.66 -14.79 -11.57
CA LEU A 10 29.55 -13.36 -11.31
C LEU A 10 28.32 -12.74 -11.99
N GLY A 11 28.10 -13.07 -13.27
CA GLY A 11 26.94 -12.57 -14.02
C GLY A 11 25.61 -12.98 -13.39
N VAL A 12 25.50 -14.24 -12.98
CA VAL A 12 24.30 -14.76 -12.29
C VAL A 12 24.10 -14.07 -10.93
N ALA A 13 25.17 -13.90 -10.14
CA ALA A 13 25.10 -13.23 -8.85
C ALA A 13 24.60 -11.78 -8.98
N LEU A 14 25.16 -11.01 -9.93
CA LEU A 14 24.73 -9.65 -10.21
C LEU A 14 23.26 -9.60 -10.64
N ALA A 15 22.85 -10.48 -11.55
CA ALA A 15 21.46 -10.54 -12.03
C ALA A 15 20.48 -10.81 -10.88
N ILE A 16 20.80 -11.74 -9.97
CA ILE A 16 19.97 -12.04 -8.79
C ILE A 16 19.93 -10.84 -7.84
N SER A 17 21.05 -10.14 -7.63
CA SER A 17 21.09 -8.93 -6.78
C SER A 17 20.20 -7.82 -7.34
N PHE A 18 20.28 -7.52 -8.64
CA PHE A 18 19.42 -6.52 -9.27
C PHE A 18 17.95 -6.95 -9.25
N ALA A 19 17.65 -8.21 -9.56
CA ALA A 19 16.29 -8.73 -9.49
C ALA A 19 15.69 -8.57 -8.08
N LYS A 20 16.47 -8.86 -7.03
CA LYS A 20 16.04 -8.69 -5.64
C LYS A 20 15.74 -7.22 -5.32
N ILE A 21 16.58 -6.29 -5.75
CA ILE A 21 16.35 -4.84 -5.56
C ILE A 21 15.08 -4.40 -6.27
N ILE A 22 14.86 -4.84 -7.52
CA ILE A 22 13.66 -4.52 -8.29
C ILE A 22 12.40 -5.06 -7.59
N ILE A 23 12.38 -6.35 -7.22
CA ILE A 23 11.23 -6.97 -6.53
C ILE A 23 10.94 -6.25 -5.20
N GLN A 24 11.98 -5.94 -4.44
CA GLN A 24 11.81 -5.22 -3.17
C GLN A 24 11.31 -3.79 -3.38
N SER A 25 11.71 -3.13 -4.47
CA SER A 25 11.22 -1.80 -4.85
C SER A 25 9.77 -1.82 -5.36
N LEU A 26 9.28 -2.97 -5.83
CA LEU A 26 7.90 -3.14 -6.30
C LEU A 26 6.94 -3.42 -5.14
N TRP A 27 7.42 -3.97 -4.02
CA TRP A 27 6.63 -4.11 -2.80
C TRP A 27 6.56 -2.78 -2.04
N ALA A 28 5.82 -1.82 -2.61
CA ALA A 28 5.33 -0.70 -1.84
C ALA A 28 4.43 -1.24 -0.71
N GLN A 29 4.84 -1.06 0.54
CA GLN A 29 4.09 -1.59 1.67
C GLN A 29 2.87 -0.68 1.89
N VAL A 30 1.70 -1.16 1.45
CA VAL A 30 0.42 -0.51 1.75
C VAL A 30 -0.23 -1.26 2.90
N GLU A 31 -0.30 -0.60 4.06
CA GLU A 31 -0.76 -1.18 5.31
C GLU A 31 -2.04 -0.50 5.81
N GLY A 32 -3.01 -1.30 6.27
CA GLY A 32 -4.13 -0.78 7.05
C GLY A 32 -3.69 -0.44 8.47
N LEU A 33 -4.04 0.74 8.95
CA LEU A 33 -3.80 1.16 10.33
C LEU A 33 -5.04 0.96 11.20
N GLY A 34 -4.79 0.69 12.48
CA GLY A 34 -5.81 0.60 13.52
C GLY A 34 -5.43 1.46 14.71
N TRP A 35 -6.44 1.91 15.44
CA TRP A 35 -6.28 2.70 16.64
C TRP A 35 -5.94 1.79 17.83
N LEU A 36 -4.85 2.07 18.53
CA LEU A 36 -4.49 1.38 19.75
C LEU A 36 -5.27 1.99 20.93
N GLN A 37 -6.23 1.22 21.46
CA GLN A 37 -7.12 1.68 22.53
C GLN A 37 -6.35 2.23 23.74
N GLY A 38 -6.81 3.37 24.27
CA GLY A 38 -6.16 4.03 25.41
C GLY A 38 -4.96 4.91 25.02
N THR A 39 -4.66 5.06 23.73
CA THR A 39 -3.62 5.96 23.21
C THR A 39 -4.18 6.82 22.08
N ASN A 40 -3.38 7.72 21.51
CA ASN A 40 -3.70 8.41 20.24
C ASN A 40 -2.86 7.86 19.07
N ILE A 41 -2.42 6.60 19.17
CA ILE A 41 -1.48 6.00 18.22
C ILE A 41 -2.25 5.12 17.23
N PHE A 42 -1.93 5.30 15.95
CA PHE A 42 -2.36 4.42 14.86
C PHE A 42 -1.19 3.54 14.43
N CYS A 43 -1.37 2.22 14.48
CA CYS A 43 -0.34 1.24 14.14
C CYS A 43 -0.85 0.17 13.17
N SER A 44 0.09 -0.50 12.50
CA SER A 44 -0.23 -1.56 11.55
C SER A 44 -1.01 -2.68 12.23
N VAL A 45 -2.20 -2.96 11.73
CA VAL A 45 -3.09 -4.03 12.23
C VAL A 45 -2.52 -5.42 11.98
N ARG A 46 -1.57 -5.54 11.03
CA ARG A 46 -0.84 -6.78 10.78
C ARG A 46 0.19 -7.05 11.87
N GLN A 47 0.88 -6.01 12.32
CA GLN A 47 1.91 -6.11 13.37
C GLN A 47 1.30 -6.13 14.77
N TYR A 48 0.22 -5.38 14.98
CA TYR A 48 -0.47 -5.27 16.27
C TYR A 48 -1.95 -5.63 16.09
N PRO A 49 -2.33 -6.93 16.20
CA PRO A 49 -3.71 -7.37 16.07
C PRO A 49 -4.67 -6.78 17.11
N VAL A 50 -4.13 -6.24 18.20
CA VAL A 50 -4.88 -5.53 19.26
C VAL A 50 -5.39 -4.15 18.81
N ALA A 51 -4.89 -3.62 17.69
CA ALA A 51 -5.31 -2.34 17.15
C ALA A 51 -6.73 -2.43 16.58
N CYS A 52 -7.63 -1.58 17.07
CA CYS A 52 -9.03 -1.57 16.65
C CYS A 52 -9.20 -0.76 15.36
N ARG A 53 -9.92 -1.33 14.39
CA ARG A 53 -10.34 -0.61 13.18
C ARG A 53 -11.74 -0.04 13.35
N THR A 54 -11.98 1.11 12.73
CA THR A 54 -13.29 1.74 12.70
C THR A 54 -13.95 1.42 11.37
N GLN A 55 -15.14 0.81 11.37
CA GLN A 55 -15.78 0.30 10.15
C GLN A 55 -16.20 1.41 9.15
N ALA A 56 -16.49 2.61 9.64
CA ALA A 56 -16.84 3.74 8.79
C ALA A 56 -15.63 4.44 8.14
N VAL A 57 -14.43 4.26 8.73
CA VAL A 57 -13.23 5.03 8.39
C VAL A 57 -12.02 4.11 8.28
N GLN A 58 -11.55 3.92 7.06
CA GLN A 58 -10.35 3.14 6.79
C GLN A 58 -9.13 4.05 6.77
N VAL A 59 -8.13 3.77 7.61
CA VAL A 59 -6.84 4.47 7.57
C VAL A 59 -5.84 3.56 6.87
N ILE A 60 -5.16 4.07 5.84
CA ILE A 60 -4.20 3.33 5.02
C ILE A 60 -2.89 4.10 5.00
N ARG A 61 -1.78 3.44 5.35
CA ARG A 61 -0.43 3.99 5.22
C ARG A 61 0.20 3.54 3.92
N ILE A 62 0.78 4.50 3.20
CA ILE A 62 1.71 4.26 2.11
C ILE A 62 3.12 4.26 2.72
N ASP A 63 3.64 3.07 2.99
CA ASP A 63 4.96 2.86 3.56
C ASP A 63 6.00 2.66 2.44
N THR A 64 6.14 3.69 1.60
CA THR A 64 7.23 3.83 0.62
C THR A 64 7.77 5.25 0.63
N SER A 65 9.09 5.40 0.52
CA SER A 65 9.74 6.72 0.43
C SER A 65 9.52 7.42 -0.90
N PHE A 66 9.20 6.66 -1.94
CA PHE A 66 9.08 7.17 -3.30
C PHE A 66 7.77 6.70 -3.94
N LEU A 67 7.00 7.63 -4.48
CA LEU A 67 5.89 7.35 -5.40
C LEU A 67 6.37 7.63 -6.82
N TYR A 68 6.39 6.58 -7.64
CA TYR A 68 6.82 6.62 -9.04
C TYR A 68 5.88 5.78 -9.89
N PHE A 69 5.84 6.04 -11.20
CA PHE A 69 4.94 5.34 -12.14
C PHE A 69 5.00 3.81 -12.05
N ILE A 70 6.18 3.28 -11.74
CA ILE A 70 6.40 1.83 -11.60
C ILE A 70 5.62 1.24 -10.42
N ASN A 71 5.44 1.97 -9.31
CA ASN A 71 4.75 1.49 -8.11
C ASN A 71 3.31 2.04 -7.95
N ALA A 72 2.94 3.07 -8.72
CA ALA A 72 1.62 3.70 -8.73
C ALA A 72 0.47 2.69 -8.85
N THR A 73 0.53 1.86 -9.88
CA THR A 73 -0.50 0.86 -10.19
C THR A 73 -0.65 -0.15 -9.04
N PHE A 74 0.47 -0.61 -8.49
CA PHE A 74 0.46 -1.54 -7.37
C PHE A 74 -0.17 -0.89 -6.13
N ILE A 75 0.18 0.36 -5.81
CA ILE A 75 -0.37 1.08 -4.67
C ILE A 75 -1.87 1.30 -4.83
N LYS A 76 -2.31 1.70 -6.02
CA LYS A 76 -3.73 1.82 -6.39
C LYS A 76 -4.47 0.51 -6.13
N GLU A 77 -4.00 -0.59 -6.71
CA GLU A 77 -4.61 -1.91 -6.55
C GLU A 77 -4.72 -2.29 -5.06
N ARG A 78 -3.65 -2.08 -4.30
CA ARG A 78 -3.62 -2.39 -2.86
C ARG A 78 -4.58 -1.53 -2.03
N ILE A 79 -4.70 -0.23 -2.33
CA ILE A 79 -5.69 0.65 -1.68
C ILE A 79 -7.10 0.14 -1.96
N MET A 80 -7.39 -0.19 -3.21
CA MET A 80 -8.70 -0.72 -3.60
C MET A 80 -9.00 -2.08 -2.98
N GLU A 81 -8.01 -2.95 -2.84
CA GLU A 81 -8.14 -4.22 -2.10
C GLU A 81 -8.49 -4.00 -0.64
N TRP A 82 -7.84 -3.05 0.04
CA TRP A 82 -8.17 -2.72 1.44
C TRP A 82 -9.60 -2.22 1.58
N VAL A 83 -10.05 -1.37 0.65
CA VAL A 83 -11.44 -0.87 0.62
C VAL A 83 -12.44 -2.00 0.37
N ARG A 84 -12.13 -2.96 -0.52
CA ARG A 84 -13.00 -4.09 -0.85
C ARG A 84 -13.01 -5.18 0.21
N ALA A 85 -11.90 -5.43 0.90
CA ALA A 85 -11.79 -6.48 1.92
C ALA A 85 -12.73 -6.24 3.11
N GLU A 86 -13.05 -4.98 3.43
CA GLU A 86 -14.07 -4.61 4.42
C GLU A 86 -15.50 -4.90 3.92
N VAL A 87 -15.71 -4.85 2.60
CA VAL A 87 -17.01 -5.10 1.95
C VAL A 87 -17.34 -6.59 1.85
N ASP A 88 -16.35 -7.47 1.61
CA ASP A 88 -16.59 -8.91 1.39
C ASP A 88 -16.58 -9.77 2.67
N THR A 89 -15.98 -9.30 3.76
CA THR A 89 -15.93 -10.06 5.04
C THR A 89 -17.22 -9.94 5.85
N SER A 90 -18.20 -9.19 5.38
CA SER A 90 -19.37 -8.76 6.13
C SER A 90 -20.66 -9.39 5.57
N ASN A 91 -20.97 -10.60 6.04
CA ASN A 91 -22.28 -11.23 5.86
C ASN A 91 -23.41 -10.24 6.21
N GLU A 92 -24.44 -10.24 5.37
CA GLU A 92 -25.69 -9.49 5.48
C GLU A 92 -26.10 -9.20 6.94
N LYS A 93 -25.88 -7.97 7.41
CA LYS A 93 -26.82 -7.16 8.20
C LYS A 93 -26.12 -5.95 8.84
N VAL A 94 -26.37 -4.78 8.24
CA VAL A 94 -26.50 -3.49 8.93
C VAL A 94 -25.25 -2.98 9.68
N ARG A 95 -24.10 -2.89 9.01
CA ARG A 95 -22.99 -2.02 9.45
C ARG A 95 -22.46 -1.17 8.31
N GLU A 96 -22.12 0.07 8.65
CA GLU A 96 -21.83 1.18 7.75
C GLU A 96 -20.76 0.83 6.72
N ARG A 97 -21.09 1.02 5.44
CA ARG A 97 -20.12 0.98 4.34
C ARG A 97 -18.97 1.94 4.67
N VAL A 98 -17.75 1.64 4.23
CA VAL A 98 -16.63 2.60 4.38
C VAL A 98 -17.05 3.92 3.73
N HIS A 99 -17.16 4.99 4.53
CA HIS A 99 -17.55 6.31 4.04
C HIS A 99 -16.33 7.18 3.73
N SER A 100 -15.21 6.89 4.40
CA SER A 100 -13.98 7.67 4.22
C SER A 100 -12.73 6.81 4.31
N VAL A 101 -11.75 7.18 3.49
CA VAL A 101 -10.40 6.62 3.50
C VAL A 101 -9.43 7.75 3.85
N PHE A 102 -8.62 7.57 4.89
CA PHE A 102 -7.52 8.46 5.22
C PHE A 102 -6.21 7.86 4.73
N LEU A 103 -5.47 8.64 3.94
CA LEU A 103 -4.20 8.20 3.38
C LEU A 103 -3.02 8.81 4.15
N ASP A 104 -2.37 8.00 4.98
CA ASP A 104 -1.13 8.36 5.67
C ASP A 104 0.06 8.23 4.69
N MET A 105 0.45 9.36 4.11
CA MET A 105 1.61 9.51 3.23
C MET A 105 2.83 10.07 3.97
N SER A 106 2.88 10.02 5.30
CA SER A 106 3.97 10.63 6.09
C SER A 106 5.35 10.08 5.74
N ASN A 107 5.43 8.85 5.22
CA ASN A 107 6.67 8.21 4.81
C ASN A 107 7.08 8.51 3.37
N VAL A 108 6.21 9.14 2.57
CA VAL A 108 6.47 9.51 1.18
C VAL A 108 7.30 10.80 1.14
N VAL A 109 8.51 10.70 0.61
CA VAL A 109 9.48 11.81 0.56
C VAL A 109 9.50 12.49 -0.82
N ASN A 110 9.27 11.72 -1.88
CA ASN A 110 9.29 12.25 -3.25
C ASN A 110 8.14 11.68 -4.09
N ILE A 111 7.56 12.53 -4.94
CA ILE A 111 6.42 12.22 -5.81
C ILE A 111 6.73 12.84 -7.18
N ASP A 112 6.70 12.02 -8.23
CA ASP A 112 6.85 12.51 -9.61
C ASP A 112 5.56 13.18 -10.11
N THR A 113 5.68 14.12 -11.06
CA THR A 113 4.52 14.83 -11.63
C THR A 113 3.49 13.89 -12.28
N SER A 114 3.93 12.76 -12.86
CA SER A 114 3.03 11.73 -13.41
C SER A 114 2.20 11.03 -12.34
N GLU A 115 2.70 10.96 -11.09
CA GLU A 115 2.01 10.29 -9.99
C GLU A 115 0.85 11.08 -9.42
N LEU A 116 0.88 12.40 -9.57
CA LEU A 116 -0.25 13.24 -9.18
C LEU A 116 -1.52 12.83 -9.93
N VAL A 117 -1.37 12.43 -11.21
CA VAL A 117 -2.47 11.93 -12.03
C VAL A 117 -2.97 10.58 -11.51
N GLY A 118 -2.07 9.69 -11.09
CA GLY A 118 -2.43 8.41 -10.49
C GLY A 118 -3.22 8.58 -9.18
N LEU A 119 -2.81 9.52 -8.33
CA LEU A 119 -3.54 9.84 -7.10
C LEU A 119 -4.91 10.46 -7.38
N GLU A 120 -5.01 11.31 -8.40
CA GLU A 120 -6.29 11.85 -8.86
C GLU A 120 -7.23 10.75 -9.36
N GLU A 121 -6.69 9.74 -10.06
CA GLU A 121 -7.45 8.59 -10.53
C GLU A 121 -7.98 7.75 -9.36
N ILE A 122 -7.14 7.49 -8.35
CA ILE A 122 -7.56 6.83 -7.10
C ILE A 122 -8.69 7.63 -6.43
N HIS A 123 -8.53 8.95 -6.33
CA HIS A 123 -9.55 9.82 -5.73
C HIS A 123 -10.89 9.73 -6.48
N LYS A 124 -10.86 9.78 -7.82
CA LYS A 124 -12.06 9.65 -8.67
C LYS A 124 -12.71 8.29 -8.54
N GLU A 125 -11.92 7.22 -8.49
CA GLU A 125 -12.43 5.86 -8.33
C GLU A 125 -13.11 5.68 -6.96
N LEU A 126 -12.48 6.14 -5.87
CA LEU A 126 -13.10 6.15 -4.54
C LEU A 126 -14.37 7.00 -4.49
N ALA A 127 -14.35 8.18 -5.09
CA ALA A 127 -15.52 9.06 -5.18
C ALA A 127 -16.68 8.39 -5.96
N SER A 128 -16.38 7.64 -7.03
CA SER A 128 -17.37 6.87 -7.80
C SER A 128 -18.06 5.78 -6.97
N LEU A 129 -17.38 5.28 -5.93
CA LEU A 129 -17.92 4.33 -4.96
C LEU A 129 -18.65 5.01 -3.79
N GLY A 130 -18.73 6.34 -3.78
CA GLY A 130 -19.32 7.12 -2.69
C GLY A 130 -18.40 7.26 -1.47
N ILE A 131 -17.10 7.02 -1.63
CA ILE A 131 -16.11 7.03 -0.55
C ILE A 131 -15.28 8.31 -0.64
N GLN A 132 -15.21 9.05 0.46
CA GLN A 132 -14.41 10.27 0.53
C GLN A 132 -12.95 9.95 0.89
N MET A 133 -12.01 10.32 0.02
CA MET A 133 -10.58 10.28 0.33
C MET A 133 -10.15 11.56 1.05
N LYS A 134 -9.40 11.43 2.16
CA LYS A 134 -8.83 12.52 2.95
C LYS A 134 -7.35 12.35 3.20
#